data_AF-A0A1X6P7I1-F1
#
_entry.id   AF-A0A1X6P7I1-F1
#
_cell.length_a   1.000
_cell.length_b   1.000
_cell.length_c   1.000
_cell.angle_alpha   90.00
_cell.angle_beta   90.00
_cell.angle_gamma   90.00
#
_symmetry.space_group_name_H-M   'P 1'
#
loop_
_entity.id
_entity.type
_entity.pdbx_description
1 polymer ?
#
loop_
_entity_poly.entity_id
_entity_poly.type
_entity_poly.pdbx_seq_one_letter_code
_entity_poly.pdbx_strand_id
1 'polypeptide(L)'
;MLVPQDSLPSAWRALTRPSAGRGPVLIFAAAPDVDAVAATATLAALLRAQLVRYEVHPVAGYADLVARFRSLTDPLTGVDPRAALCVNCGARVDLAGLLLAPPPPDAAAGGEAPAPPSGVRLFVLDSHRPVHLAHVESEVTSVFVDAATADEVDVDRLPMRGFEDAYGFVAVETDDEDGSSADSGGGGGSADDSNDNSAGGGGRGRGSDDDDDAD
;
A
#
# COMPACT_ATOMS: atom_id res chain seq x y z
N MET A 1 -5.18 16.80 -2.47
CA MET A 1 -4.50 18.05 -2.78
C MET A 1 -2.99 17.82 -2.77
N LEU A 2 -2.27 18.44 -3.69
CA LEU A 2 -0.82 18.52 -3.64
C LEU A 2 -0.38 19.60 -2.63
N VAL A 3 0.63 19.31 -1.83
CA VAL A 3 1.16 20.21 -0.79
C VAL A 3 2.59 20.59 -1.17
N PRO A 4 2.83 21.84 -1.63
CA PRO A 4 4.16 22.31 -1.95
C PRO A 4 4.98 22.55 -0.67
N GLN A 5 6.31 22.66 -0.84
CA GLN A 5 7.26 22.83 0.26
C GLN A 5 6.94 24.03 1.17
N ASP A 6 6.49 25.15 0.60
CA ASP A 6 6.14 26.36 1.37
C ASP A 6 4.91 26.17 2.28
N SER A 7 4.10 25.15 1.99
CA SER A 7 2.92 24.76 2.78
C SER A 7 3.23 23.70 3.85
N LEU A 8 4.48 23.25 3.98
CA LEU A 8 4.86 22.28 5.03
C LEU A 8 4.50 22.77 6.45
N PRO A 9 4.69 24.05 6.84
CA PRO A 9 4.33 24.49 8.18
C PRO A 9 2.83 24.42 8.48
N SER A 10 1.96 24.63 7.47
CA SER A 10 0.50 24.54 7.65
C SER A 10 0.05 23.08 7.69
N ALA A 11 0.60 22.24 6.81
CA ALA A 11 0.35 20.80 6.80
C ALA A 11 0.82 20.13 8.09
N TRP A 12 1.99 20.48 8.60
CA TRP A 12 2.49 20.01 9.90
C TRP A 12 1.53 20.37 11.03
N ARG A 13 1.06 21.62 11.08
CA ARG A 13 0.05 22.05 12.07
C ARG A 13 -1.24 21.25 11.92
N ALA A 14 -1.69 20.98 10.70
CA ALA A 14 -2.88 20.16 10.48
C ALA A 14 -2.67 18.72 10.97
N LEU A 15 -1.48 18.16 10.76
CA LEU A 15 -1.08 16.84 11.22
C LEU A 15 -0.91 16.78 12.74
N THR A 16 -0.44 17.82 13.43
CA THR A 16 -0.17 17.78 14.89
C THR A 16 -1.21 18.48 15.76
N ARG A 17 -2.20 19.16 15.18
CA ARG A 17 -3.27 19.85 15.90
C ARG A 17 -3.94 18.93 16.94
N PRO A 18 -3.92 19.28 18.24
CA PRO A 18 -4.60 18.49 19.26
C PRO A 18 -6.05 18.24 18.88
N SER A 19 -6.45 16.97 18.93
CA SER A 19 -7.81 16.54 18.65
C SER A 19 -8.33 15.79 19.88
N ALA A 20 -9.16 16.45 20.67
CA ALA A 20 -9.80 15.84 21.83
C ALA A 20 -10.59 14.61 21.36
N GLY A 21 -10.37 13.46 22.01
CA GLY A 21 -11.10 12.23 21.73
C GLY A 21 -10.57 11.36 20.58
N ARG A 22 -9.65 11.84 19.73
CA ARG A 22 -9.09 11.01 18.64
C ARG A 22 -7.85 10.24 19.09
N GLY A 23 -7.63 9.12 18.41
CA GLY A 23 -6.51 8.20 18.55
C GLY A 23 -5.18 8.72 17.97
N PRO A 24 -4.18 7.84 17.82
CA PRO A 24 -2.84 8.19 17.36
C PRO A 24 -2.81 8.59 15.87
N VAL A 25 -1.68 9.14 15.42
CA VAL A 25 -1.31 9.18 14.00
C VAL A 25 -0.81 7.79 13.60
N LEU A 26 -1.42 7.17 12.58
CA LEU A 26 -0.93 5.91 12.03
C LEU A 26 0.08 6.21 10.93
N ILE A 27 1.28 5.64 11.03
CA ILE A 27 2.34 5.80 10.03
C ILE A 27 2.55 4.46 9.34
N PHE A 28 2.31 4.42 8.03
CA PHE A 28 2.55 3.25 7.19
C PHE A 28 3.81 3.48 6.37
N ALA A 29 4.88 2.76 6.71
CA ALA A 29 6.17 2.91 6.05
C ALA A 29 6.41 1.75 5.09
N ALA A 30 6.80 2.04 3.84
CA ALA A 30 7.22 1.01 2.89
C ALA A 30 8.43 0.24 3.44
N ALA A 31 8.18 -0.97 3.95
CA ALA A 31 9.17 -1.77 4.67
C ALA A 31 10.44 -2.12 3.85
N PRO A 32 10.37 -2.41 2.53
CA PRO A 32 11.58 -2.78 1.78
C PRO A 32 12.48 -1.58 1.44
N ASP A 33 12.09 -0.35 1.80
CA ASP A 33 12.76 0.86 1.35
C ASP A 33 13.51 1.59 2.48
N VAL A 34 14.78 1.90 2.24
CA VAL A 34 15.67 2.53 3.22
C VAL A 34 15.29 3.99 3.48
N ASP A 35 14.84 4.70 2.43
CA ASP A 35 14.40 6.09 2.55
C ASP A 35 13.14 6.18 3.41
N ALA A 36 12.20 5.26 3.25
CA ALA A 36 11.01 5.15 4.08
C ALA A 36 11.34 4.98 5.57
N VAL A 37 12.32 4.12 5.89
CA VAL A 37 12.78 3.91 7.27
C VAL A 37 13.44 5.17 7.84
N ALA A 38 14.30 5.83 7.07
CA ALA A 38 15.00 7.05 7.49
C ALA A 38 14.03 8.23 7.70
N ALA A 39 13.12 8.43 6.75
CA ALA A 39 12.07 9.45 6.84
C ALA A 39 11.16 9.20 8.05
N THR A 40 10.74 7.94 8.26
CA THR A 40 9.90 7.55 9.40
C THR A 40 10.60 7.79 10.73
N ALA A 41 11.89 7.49 10.85
CA ALA A 41 12.67 7.76 12.07
C ALA A 41 12.71 9.25 12.40
N THR A 42 12.90 10.10 11.40
CA THR A 42 12.89 11.56 11.55
C THR A 42 11.51 12.06 11.97
N LEU A 43 10.44 11.59 11.33
CA LEU A 43 9.06 11.95 11.65
C LEU A 43 8.66 11.51 13.05
N ALA A 44 9.02 10.30 13.45
CA ALA A 44 8.80 9.78 14.79
C ALA A 44 9.49 10.66 15.85
N ALA A 45 10.73 11.10 15.59
CA ALA A 45 11.44 12.01 16.49
C ALA A 45 10.72 13.36 16.64
N LEU A 46 10.20 13.93 15.55
CA LEU A 46 9.43 15.18 15.57
C LEU A 46 8.10 15.05 16.31
N LEU A 47 7.36 13.97 16.09
CA LEU A 47 6.09 13.70 16.76
C LEU A 47 6.30 13.49 18.27
N ARG A 48 7.35 12.76 18.66
CA ARG A 48 7.77 12.60 20.07
C ARG A 48 8.07 13.94 20.71
N ALA A 49 8.83 14.81 20.04
CA ALA A 49 9.19 16.12 20.57
C ALA A 49 7.96 17.01 20.84
N GLN A 50 6.86 16.79 20.09
CA GLN A 50 5.58 17.49 20.28
C GLN A 50 4.55 16.70 21.11
N LEU A 51 4.97 15.58 21.72
CA LEU A 51 4.11 14.70 22.53
C LEU A 51 2.85 14.21 21.77
N VAL A 52 2.96 14.08 20.44
CA VAL A 52 1.89 13.54 19.61
C VAL A 52 1.94 12.02 19.67
N ARG A 53 0.82 11.36 19.99
CA ARG A 53 0.72 9.89 19.95
C ARG A 53 0.76 9.42 18.50
N TYR A 54 1.58 8.42 18.21
CA TYR A 54 1.70 7.82 16.88
C TYR A 54 2.02 6.33 16.99
N GLU A 55 1.72 5.59 15.93
CA GLU A 55 2.07 4.18 15.75
C GLU A 55 2.71 3.98 14.38
N VAL A 56 3.77 3.17 14.32
CA VAL A 56 4.49 2.86 13.07
C VAL A 56 4.20 1.44 12.65
N HIS A 57 3.72 1.29 11.42
CA HIS A 57 3.27 0.05 10.81
C HIS A 57 4.05 -0.16 9.50
N PRO A 58 5.10 -1.00 9.50
CA PRO A 58 5.78 -1.36 8.25
C PRO A 58 4.82 -2.15 7.34
N VAL A 59 4.81 -1.83 6.05
CA VAL A 59 3.96 -2.47 5.04
C VAL A 59 4.79 -3.00 3.87
N ALA A 60 4.49 -4.21 3.42
CA ALA A 60 5.17 -4.84 2.28
C ALA A 60 4.61 -4.41 0.91
N GLY A 61 3.37 -3.92 0.87
CA GLY A 61 2.68 -3.49 -0.34
C GLY A 61 1.24 -3.06 -0.07
N TYR A 62 0.49 -2.72 -1.12
CA TYR A 62 -0.86 -2.16 -0.98
C TYR A 62 -1.87 -3.12 -0.34
N ALA A 63 -1.78 -4.42 -0.60
CA ALA A 63 -2.66 -5.41 0.04
C ALA A 63 -2.46 -5.44 1.57
N ASP A 64 -1.20 -5.42 2.04
CA ASP A 64 -0.84 -5.36 3.45
C ASP A 64 -1.25 -4.01 4.07
N LEU A 65 -1.04 -2.90 3.35
CA LEU A 65 -1.49 -1.57 3.77
C LEU A 65 -3.00 -1.53 4.02
N VAL A 66 -3.81 -2.02 3.07
CA VAL A 66 -5.28 -2.04 3.18
C VAL A 66 -5.72 -2.92 4.34
N ALA A 67 -5.15 -4.13 4.47
CA ALA A 67 -5.48 -5.05 5.55
C ALA A 67 -5.16 -4.46 6.93
N ARG A 68 -3.96 -3.88 7.09
CA ARG A 68 -3.55 -3.23 8.35
C ARG A 68 -4.40 -2.02 8.67
N PHE A 69 -4.63 -1.14 7.70
CA PHE A 69 -5.46 0.05 7.91
C PHE A 69 -6.85 -0.35 8.40
N ARG A 70 -7.52 -1.27 7.71
CA ARG A 70 -8.87 -1.74 8.09
C ARG A 70 -8.89 -2.39 9.47
N SER A 71 -7.90 -3.21 9.80
CA SER A 71 -7.80 -3.83 11.12
C SER A 71 -7.59 -2.80 12.24
N LEU A 72 -6.76 -1.78 11.99
CA LEU A 72 -6.46 -0.73 12.98
C LEU A 72 -7.62 0.25 13.14
N THR A 73 -8.43 0.46 12.11
CA THR A 73 -9.57 1.39 12.13
C THR A 73 -10.91 0.69 12.24
N ASP A 74 -10.92 -0.57 12.67
CA ASP A 74 -12.15 -1.31 12.90
C ASP A 74 -13.01 -0.57 13.95
N PRO A 75 -14.31 -0.31 13.69
CA PRO A 75 -15.15 0.46 14.62
C PRO A 75 -15.37 -0.19 15.99
N LEU A 76 -15.22 -1.52 16.09
CA LEU A 76 -15.46 -2.29 17.31
C LEU A 76 -14.18 -2.51 18.11
N THR A 77 -13.05 -2.75 17.43
CA THR A 77 -11.79 -3.18 18.07
C THR A 77 -10.62 -2.23 17.84
N GLY A 78 -10.73 -1.34 16.86
CA GLY A 78 -9.66 -0.47 16.41
C GLY A 78 -9.57 0.84 17.18
N VAL A 79 -8.78 1.75 16.62
CA VAL A 79 -8.64 3.14 17.05
C VAL A 79 -9.37 4.05 16.06
N ASP A 80 -9.82 5.23 16.51
CA ASP A 80 -10.20 6.34 15.61
C ASP A 80 -8.94 7.17 15.34
N PRO A 81 -8.16 6.89 14.28
CA PRO A 81 -6.91 7.60 14.08
C PRO A 81 -7.17 9.04 13.68
N ARG A 82 -6.38 9.97 14.21
CA ARG A 82 -6.51 11.38 13.81
C ARG A 82 -6.05 11.64 12.37
N ALA A 83 -5.07 10.86 11.91
CA ALA A 83 -4.52 10.91 10.58
C ALA A 83 -3.82 9.59 10.25
N ALA A 84 -3.72 9.28 8.96
CA ALA A 84 -2.85 8.23 8.44
C ALA A 84 -1.79 8.87 7.53
N LEU A 85 -0.54 8.47 7.71
CA LEU A 85 0.63 8.96 6.99
C LEU A 85 1.27 7.80 6.24
N CYS A 86 1.33 7.85 4.92
CA CYS A 86 2.04 6.89 4.09
C CYS A 86 3.43 7.44 3.76
N VAL A 87 4.48 6.64 4.00
CA VAL A 87 5.88 7.03 3.80
C VAL A 87 6.52 6.12 2.75
N ASN A 88 6.99 6.76 1.68
CA ASN A 88 7.46 6.19 0.41
C ASN A 88 6.49 5.19 -0.23
N CYS A 89 5.19 5.41 -0.04
CA CYS A 89 4.13 4.69 -0.72
C CYS A 89 2.86 5.54 -0.82
N GLY A 90 2.02 5.23 -1.81
CA GLY A 90 0.67 5.76 -1.91
C GLY A 90 0.48 6.95 -2.85
N ALA A 91 1.52 7.56 -3.44
CA ALA A 91 1.32 8.69 -4.36
C ALA A 91 0.77 8.28 -5.74
N ARG A 92 1.06 7.06 -6.19
CA ARG A 92 0.71 6.53 -7.53
C ARG A 92 -0.66 5.84 -7.63
N VAL A 93 -1.44 5.82 -6.56
CA VAL A 93 -2.70 5.08 -6.46
C VAL A 93 -3.80 5.97 -5.91
N ASP A 94 -5.09 5.68 -6.17
CA ASP A 94 -6.18 6.36 -5.48
C ASP A 94 -6.23 5.87 -4.01
N LEU A 95 -5.44 6.50 -3.14
CA LEU A 95 -5.30 6.08 -1.75
C LEU A 95 -6.61 6.21 -0.97
N ALA A 96 -7.42 7.23 -1.29
CA ALA A 96 -8.73 7.40 -0.68
C ALA A 96 -9.68 6.28 -1.14
N GLY A 97 -9.67 5.95 -2.43
CA GLY A 97 -10.40 4.80 -2.97
C GLY A 97 -9.96 3.47 -2.33
N LEU A 98 -8.67 3.25 -2.11
CA LEU A 98 -8.16 2.02 -1.52
C LEU A 98 -8.50 1.87 -0.03
N LEU A 99 -8.33 2.93 0.75
CA LEU A 99 -8.42 2.86 2.21
C LEU A 99 -9.80 3.22 2.76
N LEU A 100 -10.51 4.13 2.09
CA LEU A 100 -11.75 4.72 2.58
C LEU A 100 -12.97 4.34 1.74
N ALA A 101 -12.83 3.67 0.59
CA ALA A 101 -14.02 3.15 -0.08
C ALA A 101 -14.60 1.96 0.71
N PRO A 102 -15.93 1.84 0.78
CA PRO A 102 -16.54 0.61 1.26
C PRO A 102 -16.04 -0.56 0.39
N PRO A 103 -15.83 -1.75 0.98
CA PRO A 103 -15.45 -2.92 0.19
C PRO A 103 -16.55 -3.25 -0.82
N PRO A 104 -16.17 -3.88 -1.94
CA PRO A 104 -17.14 -4.20 -2.99
C PRO A 104 -18.21 -5.16 -2.45
N PRO A 105 -19.44 -5.09 -2.98
CA PRO A 105 -20.61 -5.78 -2.44
C PRO A 105 -20.49 -7.31 -2.45
N ASP A 106 -19.60 -7.87 -3.27
CA ASP A 106 -19.31 -9.29 -3.42
C ASP A 106 -18.24 -9.82 -2.43
N ALA A 107 -17.44 -8.95 -1.82
CA ALA A 107 -16.45 -9.30 -0.80
C ALA A 107 -17.06 -9.43 0.60
N ALA A 108 -18.30 -8.96 0.80
CA ALA A 108 -19.06 -9.10 2.04
C ALA A 108 -19.61 -10.53 2.16
N ALA A 109 -18.73 -11.49 2.44
CA ALA A 109 -19.13 -12.82 2.87
C ALA A 109 -19.81 -12.72 4.26
N GLY A 110 -21.13 -12.52 4.27
CA GLY A 110 -21.99 -12.77 5.44
C GLY A 110 -22.16 -11.64 6.47
N GLY A 111 -21.75 -10.40 6.19
CA GLY A 111 -22.02 -9.26 7.07
C GLY A 111 -21.68 -7.92 6.42
N GLU A 112 -22.37 -6.84 6.83
CA GLU A 112 -22.00 -5.46 6.45
C GLU A 112 -20.54 -5.24 6.87
N ALA A 113 -19.66 -5.02 5.90
CA ALA A 113 -18.32 -4.60 6.22
C ALA A 113 -18.38 -3.21 6.87
N PRO A 114 -17.61 -2.99 7.95
CA PRO A 114 -17.66 -1.72 8.67
C PRO A 114 -17.34 -0.55 7.75
N ALA A 115 -18.12 0.52 7.88
CA ALA A 115 -17.88 1.76 7.16
C ALA A 115 -16.49 2.32 7.51
N PRO A 116 -15.80 2.95 6.54
CA PRO A 116 -14.51 3.59 6.77
C PRO A 116 -14.60 4.62 7.91
N PRO A 117 -13.50 4.84 8.66
CA PRO A 117 -13.48 5.84 9.72
C PRO A 117 -13.73 7.24 9.15
N SER A 118 -14.75 7.92 9.66
CA SER A 118 -15.10 9.26 9.20
C SER A 118 -14.08 10.31 9.67
N GLY A 119 -13.67 11.21 8.76
CA GLY A 119 -12.80 12.34 9.10
C GLY A 119 -11.32 12.02 9.33
N VAL A 120 -10.85 10.83 8.94
CA VAL A 120 -9.39 10.55 8.86
C VAL A 120 -8.80 11.32 7.67
N ARG A 121 -7.75 12.10 7.93
CA ARG A 121 -6.95 12.72 6.85
C ARG A 121 -5.80 11.82 6.46
N LEU A 122 -5.57 11.69 5.16
CA LEU A 122 -4.48 10.93 4.57
C LEU A 122 -3.36 11.89 4.19
N PHE A 123 -2.13 11.56 4.57
CA PHE A 123 -0.93 12.31 4.23
C PHE A 123 0.04 11.37 3.52
N VAL A 124 0.66 11.82 2.45
CA VAL A 124 1.54 10.99 1.61
C VAL A 124 2.87 11.68 1.41
N LEU A 125 3.93 11.10 1.99
CA LEU A 125 5.32 11.48 1.78
C LEU A 125 5.94 10.44 0.85
N ASP A 126 5.91 10.66 -0.46
CA ASP A 126 6.29 9.64 -1.43
C ASP A 126 7.04 10.26 -2.62
N SER A 127 8.17 9.64 -2.96
CA SER A 127 9.05 10.08 -4.04
C SER A 127 8.59 9.62 -5.43
N HIS A 128 7.71 8.62 -5.49
CA HIS A 128 7.27 8.05 -6.76
C HIS A 128 6.44 9.03 -7.59
N ARG A 129 6.66 9.00 -8.91
CA ARG A 129 5.95 9.80 -9.91
C ARG A 129 5.52 8.90 -11.09
N PRO A 130 4.47 9.25 -11.85
CA PRO A 130 3.59 10.43 -11.66
C PRO A 130 2.67 10.29 -10.44
N VAL A 131 2.19 11.42 -9.90
CA VAL A 131 1.18 11.41 -8.83
C VAL A 131 -0.19 11.10 -9.43
N HIS A 132 -0.94 10.23 -8.78
CA HIS A 132 -2.31 9.88 -9.18
C HIS A 132 -3.22 11.12 -9.18
N LEU A 133 -4.00 11.30 -10.23
CA LEU A 133 -4.95 12.40 -10.47
C LEU A 133 -5.97 12.53 -9.34
N ALA A 134 -6.39 11.41 -8.76
CA ALA A 134 -7.28 11.43 -7.58
C ALA A 134 -6.70 12.27 -6.42
N HIS A 135 -5.38 12.45 -6.34
CA HIS A 135 -4.75 13.30 -5.34
C HIS A 135 -4.73 14.78 -5.68
N VAL A 136 -4.85 15.17 -6.95
CA VAL A 136 -4.76 16.60 -7.32
C VAL A 136 -5.91 17.38 -6.69
N GLU A 137 -7.14 16.86 -6.82
CA GLU A 137 -8.36 17.49 -6.32
C GLU A 137 -8.86 16.92 -4.98
N SER A 138 -8.09 16.06 -4.31
CA SER A 138 -8.56 15.42 -3.08
C SER A 138 -8.69 16.41 -1.91
N GLU A 139 -9.82 16.38 -1.21
CA GLU A 139 -10.00 17.08 0.07
C GLU A 139 -9.47 16.29 1.28
N VAL A 140 -9.29 14.98 1.10
CA VAL A 140 -8.99 14.03 2.20
C VAL A 140 -7.52 13.62 2.19
N THR A 141 -6.92 13.52 1.00
CA THR A 141 -5.52 13.14 0.82
C THR A 141 -4.65 14.35 0.51
N SER A 142 -3.57 14.51 1.27
CA SER A 142 -2.54 15.53 1.07
C SER A 142 -1.24 14.87 0.64
N VAL A 143 -0.78 15.10 -0.59
CA VAL A 143 0.48 14.55 -1.11
C VAL A 143 1.54 15.63 -1.12
N PHE A 144 2.66 15.38 -0.43
CA PHE A 144 3.76 16.33 -0.39
C PHE A 144 4.59 16.24 -1.67
N VAL A 145 4.79 17.37 -2.31
CA VAL A 145 5.53 17.49 -3.57
C VAL A 145 6.64 18.52 -3.44
N ASP A 146 7.73 18.33 -4.19
CA ASP A 146 8.78 19.33 -4.31
C ASP A 146 8.32 20.51 -5.20
N ALA A 147 9.10 21.59 -5.20
CA ALA A 147 8.79 22.79 -5.98
C ALA A 147 8.72 22.49 -7.49
N ALA A 148 9.62 21.64 -8.00
CA ALA A 148 9.63 21.27 -9.41
C ALA A 148 8.32 20.58 -9.83
N THR A 149 7.86 19.60 -9.06
CA THR A 149 6.59 18.92 -9.30
C THR A 149 5.42 19.90 -9.15
N ALA A 150 5.46 20.80 -8.15
CA ALA A 150 4.39 21.77 -7.94
C ALA A 150 4.23 22.75 -9.12
N ASP A 151 5.34 23.16 -9.73
CA ASP A 151 5.37 24.09 -10.86
C ASP A 151 5.02 23.42 -12.20
N GLU A 152 5.27 22.11 -12.34
CA GLU A 152 4.97 21.34 -13.56
C GLU A 152 3.49 20.98 -13.71
N VAL A 153 2.72 20.92 -12.61
CA VAL A 153 1.32 20.49 -12.64
C VAL A 153 0.41 21.63 -13.10
N ASP A 154 0.14 21.65 -14.40
CA ASP A 154 -0.92 22.48 -15.01
C ASP A 154 -2.28 21.77 -14.85
N VAL A 155 -3.00 22.13 -13.78
CA VAL A 155 -4.30 21.53 -13.42
C VAL A 155 -5.34 21.64 -14.55
N ASP A 156 -5.28 22.69 -15.37
CA ASP A 156 -6.23 22.89 -16.47
C ASP A 156 -5.96 21.98 -17.67
N ARG A 157 -4.79 21.32 -17.70
CA ARG A 157 -4.38 20.37 -18.75
C ARG A 157 -4.46 18.92 -18.31
N LEU A 158 -4.79 18.65 -17.05
CA LEU A 158 -4.92 17.28 -16.57
C LEU A 158 -6.19 16.62 -17.14
N PRO A 159 -6.14 15.31 -17.45
CA PRO A 159 -7.33 14.58 -17.83
C PRO A 159 -8.30 14.51 -16.64
N MET A 160 -9.59 14.33 -16.97
CA MET A 160 -10.65 14.22 -15.97
C MET A 160 -10.41 13.05 -15.00
N ARG A 161 -10.91 13.18 -13.77
CA ARG A 161 -10.87 12.09 -12.80
C ARG A 161 -11.56 10.84 -13.35
N GLY A 162 -10.96 9.67 -13.12
CA GLY A 162 -11.42 8.39 -13.67
C GLY A 162 -10.79 8.01 -15.01
N PHE A 163 -9.88 8.83 -15.54
CA PHE A 163 -9.06 8.48 -16.70
C PHE A 163 -8.07 7.34 -16.43
N GLU A 164 -7.67 7.17 -15.17
CA GLU A 164 -6.84 6.08 -14.68
C GLU A 164 -7.63 5.23 -13.68
N ASP A 165 -7.27 3.95 -13.56
CA ASP A 165 -7.80 3.03 -12.55
C ASP A 165 -7.23 3.34 -11.15
N ALA A 166 -7.64 2.58 -10.12
CA ALA A 166 -7.18 2.80 -8.75
C ALA A 166 -5.65 2.65 -8.55
N TYR A 167 -4.94 2.05 -9.51
CA TYR A 167 -3.50 1.84 -9.48
C TYR A 167 -2.73 2.76 -10.43
N GLY A 168 -3.41 3.74 -11.03
CA GLY A 168 -2.82 4.70 -11.97
C GLY A 168 -2.57 4.12 -13.36
N PHE A 169 -3.25 3.03 -13.73
CA PHE A 169 -3.20 2.48 -15.09
C PHE A 169 -4.24 3.16 -15.97
N VAL A 170 -3.82 3.58 -17.16
CA VAL A 170 -4.69 4.18 -18.18
C VAL A 170 -5.01 3.13 -19.23
N ALA A 171 -6.30 2.87 -19.45
CA ALA A 171 -6.72 2.01 -20.54
C ALA A 171 -6.44 2.72 -21.88
N VAL A 172 -5.57 2.13 -22.70
CA VAL A 172 -5.37 2.56 -24.08
C VAL A 172 -6.30 1.70 -24.93
N GLU A 173 -7.31 2.32 -25.54
CA GLU A 173 -8.07 1.65 -26.60
C GLU A 173 -7.11 1.43 -27.77
N THR A 174 -6.71 0.19 -28.01
CA THR A 174 -6.06 -0.19 -29.27
C THR A 174 -7.16 -0.30 -30.31
N ASP A 175 -7.11 0.54 -31.34
CA ASP A 175 -7.91 0.37 -32.56
C ASP A 175 -7.40 -0.87 -33.29
N ASP A 176 -7.72 -2.05 -32.76
CA ASP A 176 -7.52 -3.33 -33.44
C ASP A 176 -8.64 -3.48 -34.51
N GLU A 177 -8.59 -2.63 -35.54
CA GLU A 177 -9.19 -2.89 -36.85
C GLU A 177 -8.24 -3.74 -37.70
N ASP A 178 -7.79 -4.89 -37.19
CA ASP A 178 -7.15 -5.93 -37.98
C ASP A 178 -7.83 -7.27 -37.73
N GLY A 179 -8.90 -7.48 -38.50
CA GLY A 179 -9.42 -8.81 -38.78
C GLY A 179 -8.35 -9.68 -39.44
N SER A 180 -7.50 -10.32 -38.64
CA SER A 180 -6.74 -11.49 -39.04
C SER A 180 -7.24 -12.68 -38.23
N SER A 181 -7.84 -13.62 -38.96
CA SER A 181 -8.44 -14.85 -38.46
C SER A 181 -7.46 -15.61 -37.56
N ALA A 182 -7.85 -15.82 -36.31
CA ALA A 182 -7.25 -16.85 -35.47
C ALA A 182 -7.50 -18.22 -36.13
N ASP A 183 -6.50 -18.73 -36.84
CA ASP A 183 -6.43 -20.13 -37.25
C ASP A 183 -6.36 -20.98 -35.98
N SER A 184 -7.50 -21.57 -35.63
CA SER A 184 -7.65 -22.51 -34.54
C SER A 184 -7.15 -23.87 -35.01
N GLY A 185 -5.82 -23.99 -35.07
CA GLY A 185 -5.11 -25.25 -35.27
C GLY A 185 -5.24 -26.15 -34.04
N GLY A 186 -6.39 -26.80 -33.89
CA GLY A 186 -6.59 -27.91 -32.97
C GLY A 186 -5.77 -29.13 -33.42
N GLY A 187 -4.75 -29.49 -32.63
CA GLY A 187 -4.01 -30.75 -32.75
C GLY A 187 -3.94 -31.40 -31.37
N GLY A 188 -4.83 -32.36 -31.11
CA GLY A 188 -4.88 -33.11 -29.88
C GLY A 188 -3.86 -34.26 -29.80
N GLY A 189 -3.57 -34.66 -28.56
CA GLY A 189 -3.18 -36.01 -28.18
C GLY A 189 -1.69 -36.29 -28.04
N SER A 190 -1.21 -36.43 -26.81
CA SER A 190 -1.04 -37.75 -26.18
C SER A 190 -0.48 -37.61 -24.77
N ALA A 191 -1.11 -38.31 -23.84
CA ALA A 191 -0.55 -38.63 -22.54
C ALA A 191 0.47 -39.77 -22.72
N ASP A 192 1.69 -39.62 -22.21
CA ASP A 192 2.57 -40.74 -21.93
C ASP A 192 3.13 -40.67 -20.50
N ASP A 193 2.52 -41.51 -19.66
CA ASP A 193 3.12 -42.01 -18.43
C ASP A 193 4.50 -42.62 -18.74
N SER A 194 5.51 -42.21 -17.98
CA SER A 194 6.77 -42.96 -17.84
C SER A 194 7.27 -42.86 -16.42
N ASN A 195 6.74 -43.76 -15.61
CA ASN A 195 7.26 -44.18 -14.32
C ASN A 195 8.50 -45.06 -14.57
N ASP A 196 9.70 -44.61 -14.18
CA ASP A 196 10.86 -45.50 -14.04
C ASP A 196 11.48 -45.33 -12.65
N ASN A 197 11.13 -46.30 -11.81
CA ASN A 197 11.80 -46.62 -10.57
C ASN A 197 12.70 -47.83 -10.85
N SER A 198 14.02 -47.63 -10.89
CA SER A 198 14.97 -48.73 -10.87
C SER A 198 16.08 -48.48 -9.85
N ALA A 199 16.27 -49.52 -9.04
CA ALA A 199 17.01 -49.58 -7.81
C ALA A 199 18.52 -49.87 -8.01
N GLY A 200 19.29 -49.55 -6.96
CA GLY A 200 20.62 -50.10 -6.69
C GLY A 200 21.64 -49.00 -6.44
N GLY A 201 22.39 -48.92 -5.34
CA GLY A 201 22.60 -49.82 -4.22
C GLY A 201 23.97 -49.48 -3.59
N GLY A 202 24.06 -49.54 -2.27
CA GLY A 202 25.32 -49.56 -1.49
C GLY A 202 25.89 -48.17 -1.13
N GLY A 203 26.33 -47.89 0.09
CA GLY A 203 26.37 -48.69 1.30
C GLY A 203 27.03 -47.89 2.43
N ARG A 204 26.57 -48.18 3.66
CA ARG A 204 27.32 -48.33 4.92
C ARG A 204 28.25 -47.19 5.38
N GLY A 205 27.87 -46.59 6.50
CA GLY A 205 28.78 -45.96 7.47
C GLY A 205 28.11 -45.91 8.85
N ARG A 206 28.22 -47.01 9.60
CA ARG A 206 27.86 -47.09 11.03
C ARG A 206 28.96 -46.39 11.83
N GLY A 207 28.56 -45.59 12.81
CA GLY A 207 29.42 -45.08 13.88
C GLY A 207 28.59 -44.98 15.14
N SER A 208 28.37 -46.13 15.77
CA SER A 208 27.97 -46.27 17.17
C SER A 208 29.26 -46.53 17.94
N ASP A 209 29.55 -45.73 18.95
CA ASP A 209 30.33 -46.15 20.12
C ASP A 209 29.69 -45.47 21.33
N ASP A 210 29.05 -46.33 22.13
CA ASP A 210 28.65 -46.12 23.52
C ASP A 210 29.91 -46.19 24.43
N ASP A 211 29.65 -46.08 25.73
CA ASP A 211 30.50 -46.33 26.90
C ASP A 211 31.05 -45.03 27.55
N ASP A 212 30.97 -44.81 28.86
CA ASP A 212 30.23 -45.38 29.98
C ASP A 212 30.59 -44.50 31.20
N ASP A 213 29.69 -44.45 32.19
CA ASP A 213 29.88 -44.27 33.64
C ASP A 213 31.03 -43.41 34.22
N ALA A 214 30.68 -42.47 35.12
CA ALA A 214 30.78 -42.69 36.58
C ALA A 214 30.76 -41.37 37.40
N ASP A 215 29.93 -41.40 38.45
CA ASP A 215 29.84 -40.56 39.67
C ASP A 215 29.29 -39.12 39.57
#